data_AF-A0A8T4E8S4-F1
#
_entry.id   AF-A0A8T4E8S4-F1
#
_cell.length_a   1.000
_cell.length_b   1.000
_cell.length_c   1.000
_cell.angle_alpha   90.00
_cell.angle_beta   90.00
_cell.angle_gamma   90.00
#
_symmetry.space_group_name_H-M   'P 1'
#
loop_
_entity.id
_entity.type
_entity.pdbx_description
1 polymer ?
#
loop_
_entity_poly.entity_id
_entity_poly.type
_entity_poly.pdbx_seq_one_letter_code
_entity_poly.pdbx_strand_id
1 'polypeptide(L)'
;MSDDTPERNEMVRSTVITIIFTVAFLILGLTFWAWSSPDIIETSPIGILNSMNLYVTVLLESLTMLGFFIFLSVTVFNLRLYVTQIRSGWFDLLAIFILVVAMAWIMFGTAVGAVTAILSLGFTVYLYLLQE
;
A
#
# COMPACT_ATOMS: atom_id res chain seq x y z
N MET A 1 -6.74 27.53 17.48
CA MET A 1 -7.18 27.68 16.08
C MET A 1 -8.42 26.82 15.92
N SER A 2 -9.58 27.47 15.89
CA SER A 2 -10.87 26.82 15.66
C SER A 2 -11.06 26.75 14.14
N ASP A 3 -10.97 25.54 13.57
CA ASP A 3 -11.55 25.08 12.27
C ASP A 3 -10.84 23.83 11.66
N ASP A 4 -10.21 22.97 12.46
CA ASP A 4 -9.44 21.82 11.94
C ASP A 4 -10.26 20.51 11.79
N THR A 5 -11.54 20.61 11.45
CA THR A 5 -12.28 19.45 10.92
C THR A 5 -12.53 19.69 9.43
N PRO A 6 -11.88 18.94 8.52
CA PRO A 6 -12.06 19.14 7.09
C PRO A 6 -13.54 19.05 6.73
N GLU A 7 -13.97 19.93 5.81
CA GLU A 7 -15.36 19.95 5.39
C GLU A 7 -15.79 18.56 4.91
N ARG A 8 -17.01 18.15 5.26
CA ARG A 8 -17.52 16.80 4.94
C ARG A 8 -17.37 16.46 3.46
N ASN A 9 -17.54 17.45 2.57
CA ASN A 9 -17.39 17.28 1.13
C ASN A 9 -15.93 16.99 0.71
N GLU A 10 -14.95 17.63 1.37
CA GLU A 10 -13.53 17.40 1.13
C GLU A 10 -13.08 16.04 1.64
N MET A 11 -13.58 15.61 2.81
CA MET A 11 -13.34 14.26 3.34
C MET A 11 -13.88 13.19 2.39
N VAL A 12 -15.09 13.35 1.87
CA VAL A 12 -15.69 12.40 0.91
C VAL A 12 -14.89 12.37 -0.38
N ARG A 13 -14.52 13.53 -0.95
CA ARG A 13 -13.69 13.61 -2.15
C ARG A 13 -12.35 12.90 -1.96
N SER A 14 -11.66 13.18 -0.86
CA SER A 14 -10.39 12.55 -0.51
C SER A 14 -10.54 11.03 -0.39
N THR A 15 -11.58 10.57 0.31
CA THR A 15 -11.88 9.15 0.48
C THR A 15 -12.14 8.44 -0.85
N VAL A 16 -12.92 9.05 -1.76
CA VAL A 16 -13.19 8.47 -3.08
C VAL A 16 -11.90 8.33 -3.88
N ILE A 17 -11.06 9.35 -3.88
CA ILE A 17 -9.77 9.33 -4.57
C ILE A 17 -8.87 8.24 -4.00
N THR A 18 -8.77 8.15 -2.67
CA THR A 18 -7.89 7.16 -2.03
C THR A 18 -8.40 5.74 -2.24
N ILE A 19 -9.72 5.51 -2.24
CA ILE A 19 -10.32 4.21 -2.60
C ILE A 19 -9.94 3.82 -4.03
N ILE A 20 -10.08 4.74 -4.99
CA ILE A 20 -9.74 4.48 -6.39
C ILE A 20 -8.26 4.08 -6.50
N PHE A 21 -7.36 4.81 -5.85
CA PHE A 21 -5.93 4.46 -5.87
C PHE A 21 -5.64 3.16 -5.13
N THR A 22 -6.25 2.90 -3.97
CA THR A 22 -6.12 1.62 -3.26
C THR A 22 -6.51 0.45 -4.15
N VAL A 23 -7.66 0.55 -4.83
CA VAL A 23 -8.13 -0.49 -5.75
C VAL A 23 -7.21 -0.61 -6.96
N ALA A 24 -6.75 0.50 -7.54
CA ALA A 24 -5.83 0.48 -8.67
C ALA A 24 -4.50 -0.21 -8.33
N PHE A 25 -3.88 0.13 -7.19
CA PHE A 25 -2.65 -0.52 -6.74
C PHE A 25 -2.87 -1.99 -6.37
N LEU A 26 -4.04 -2.35 -5.82
CA LEU A 26 -4.39 -3.75 -5.57
C LEU A 26 -4.51 -4.54 -6.89
N ILE A 27 -5.18 -3.99 -7.91
CA ILE A 27 -5.29 -4.62 -9.23
C ILE A 27 -3.90 -4.79 -9.85
N LEU A 28 -3.04 -3.78 -9.78
CA LEU A 28 -1.66 -3.88 -10.27
C LEU A 28 -0.89 -4.97 -9.52
N GLY A 29 -0.98 -5.01 -8.19
CA GLY A 29 -0.35 -6.04 -7.36
C GLY A 29 -0.85 -7.45 -7.72
N LEU A 30 -2.16 -7.64 -7.90
CA LEU A 30 -2.71 -8.93 -8.31
C LEU A 30 -2.28 -9.31 -9.74
N THR A 31 -2.18 -8.34 -10.65
CA THR A 31 -1.73 -8.58 -12.03
C THR A 31 -0.27 -9.02 -12.04
N PHE A 32 0.59 -8.35 -11.27
CA PHE A 32 1.98 -8.76 -11.14
C PHE A 32 2.10 -10.13 -10.48
N TRP A 33 1.34 -10.38 -9.42
CA TRP A 33 1.35 -11.69 -8.77
C TRP A 33 0.93 -12.81 -9.73
N ALA A 34 -0.11 -12.59 -10.52
CA ALA A 34 -0.55 -13.55 -11.53
C ALA A 34 0.55 -13.83 -12.57
N TRP A 35 1.22 -12.78 -13.06
CA TRP A 35 2.32 -12.90 -14.03
C TRP A 35 3.61 -13.50 -13.46
N SER A 36 3.76 -13.50 -12.13
CA SER A 36 4.83 -14.18 -11.40
C SER A 36 4.55 -15.67 -11.17
N SER A 37 3.39 -16.19 -11.62
CA SER A 37 3.06 -17.62 -11.53
C SER A 37 4.01 -18.48 -12.37
N PRO A 38 4.51 -19.62 -11.85
CA PRO A 38 5.40 -20.53 -12.56
C PRO A 38 4.89 -20.99 -13.94
N ASP A 39 3.57 -21.10 -14.08
CA ASP A 39 2.94 -21.63 -15.30
C ASP A 39 3.03 -20.68 -16.51
N ILE A 40 3.16 -19.38 -16.26
CA ILE A 40 3.13 -18.35 -17.32
C ILE A 40 4.32 -17.39 -17.30
N ILE A 41 5.22 -17.52 -16.32
CA ILE A 41 6.32 -16.58 -16.10
C ILE A 41 7.18 -16.40 -17.36
N GLU A 42 7.45 -17.46 -18.13
CA GLU A 42 8.29 -17.39 -19.33
C GLU A 42 7.72 -16.51 -20.45
N THR A 43 6.40 -16.30 -20.46
CA THR A 43 5.71 -15.47 -21.47
C THR A 43 5.18 -14.15 -20.91
N SER A 44 5.37 -13.91 -19.60
CA SER A 44 4.82 -12.74 -18.93
C SER A 44 5.79 -11.55 -18.98
N PRO A 45 5.28 -10.30 -18.88
CA PRO A 45 6.12 -9.12 -18.76
C PRO A 45 7.12 -9.21 -17.59
N ILE A 46 6.74 -9.90 -16.51
CA ILE A 46 7.61 -10.09 -15.34
C ILE A 46 8.74 -11.08 -15.64
N GLY A 47 8.49 -12.16 -16.37
CA GLY A 47 9.59 -13.05 -16.79
C GLY A 47 10.62 -12.34 -17.66
N ILE A 48 10.15 -11.48 -18.57
CA ILE A 48 11.04 -10.65 -19.39
C ILE A 48 11.88 -9.74 -18.49
N LEU A 49 11.25 -9.02 -17.54
CA LEU A 49 11.98 -8.18 -16.58
C LEU A 49 12.97 -8.97 -15.73
N ASN A 50 12.60 -10.17 -15.26
CA ASN A 50 13.47 -11.05 -14.50
C ASN A 50 14.70 -11.50 -15.30
N SER A 51 14.52 -11.82 -16.58
CA SER A 51 15.64 -12.18 -17.47
C SER A 51 16.59 -11.02 -17.75
N MET A 52 16.11 -9.77 -17.67
CA MET A 52 16.93 -8.58 -17.79
C MET A 52 17.65 -8.27 -16.47
N ASN A 53 16.90 -8.14 -15.37
CA ASN A 53 17.40 -7.91 -14.03
C ASN A 53 16.32 -8.20 -12.97
N LEU A 54 16.51 -9.26 -12.19
CA LEU A 54 15.62 -9.67 -11.09
C LEU A 54 15.33 -8.55 -10.07
N TYR A 55 16.28 -7.66 -9.79
CA TYR A 55 16.10 -6.61 -8.79
C TYR A 55 15.09 -5.54 -9.24
N VAL A 56 14.93 -5.32 -10.54
CA VAL A 56 13.96 -4.36 -11.08
C VAL A 56 12.55 -4.85 -10.80
N THR A 57 12.29 -6.15 -10.98
CA THR A 57 11.00 -6.77 -10.66
C THR A 57 10.70 -6.65 -9.17
N VAL A 58 11.64 -7.03 -8.30
CA VAL A 58 11.46 -6.95 -6.85
C VAL A 58 11.16 -5.51 -6.42
N LEU A 59 11.87 -4.53 -6.98
CA LEU A 59 11.63 -3.12 -6.69
C LEU A 59 10.22 -2.69 -7.14
N LEU A 60 9.81 -3.06 -8.36
CA LEU A 60 8.52 -2.66 -8.93
C LEU A 60 7.34 -3.28 -8.18
N GLU A 61 7.42 -4.57 -7.84
CA GLU A 61 6.43 -5.26 -7.00
C GLU A 61 6.36 -4.62 -5.61
N SER A 62 7.51 -4.31 -4.99
CA SER A 62 7.57 -3.67 -3.68
C SER A 62 7.01 -2.25 -3.68
N LEU A 63 7.30 -1.45 -4.72
CA LEU A 63 6.74 -0.10 -4.87
C LEU A 63 5.23 -0.13 -5.07
N THR A 64 4.72 -1.16 -5.75
CA THR A 64 3.27 -1.35 -5.92
C THR A 64 2.60 -1.67 -4.59
N MET A 65 3.20 -2.54 -3.77
CA MET A 65 2.70 -2.85 -2.43
C MET A 65 2.84 -1.67 -1.46
N LEU A 66 3.90 -0.87 -1.58
CA LEU A 66 4.04 0.39 -0.85
C LEU A 66 2.93 1.38 -1.22
N GLY A 67 2.64 1.53 -2.52
CA GLY A 67 1.53 2.37 -3.00
C GLY A 67 0.20 1.90 -2.41
N PHE A 68 -0.07 0.59 -2.45
CA PHE A 68 -1.25 0.00 -1.82
C PHE A 68 -1.32 0.32 -0.32
N PHE A 69 -0.21 0.16 0.42
CA PHE A 69 -0.12 0.49 1.84
C PHE A 69 -0.46 1.95 2.14
N ILE A 70 0.12 2.90 1.39
CA ILE A 70 -0.09 4.34 1.60
C ILE A 70 -1.57 4.69 1.39
N PHE A 71 -2.14 4.33 0.24
CA PHE A 71 -3.51 4.71 -0.08
C PHE A 71 -4.53 3.97 0.80
N LEU A 72 -4.27 2.71 1.16
CA LEU A 72 -5.12 1.96 2.10
C LEU A 72 -5.10 2.63 3.48
N SER A 73 -3.92 3.04 3.97
CA SER A 73 -3.78 3.73 5.25
C SER A 73 -4.59 5.02 5.28
N VAL A 74 -4.44 5.87 4.26
CA VAL A 74 -5.22 7.12 4.16
C VAL A 74 -6.72 6.83 4.06
N THR A 75 -7.12 5.81 3.29
CA THR A 75 -8.53 5.40 3.16
C THR A 75 -9.12 4.99 4.51
N VAL A 76 -8.43 4.14 5.27
CA VAL A 76 -8.90 3.69 6.59
C VAL A 76 -8.97 4.87 7.55
N PHE A 77 -7.99 5.77 7.54
CA PHE A 77 -7.98 6.95 8.41
C PHE A 77 -9.16 7.87 8.11
N ASN A 78 -9.42 8.15 6.83
CA ASN A 78 -10.55 8.97 6.40
C ASN A 78 -11.89 8.32 6.76
N LEU A 79 -12.04 7.02 6.51
CA LEU A 79 -13.27 6.27 6.84
C LEU A 79 -13.51 6.25 8.35
N ARG A 80 -12.47 6.02 9.16
CA ARG A 80 -12.58 6.01 10.63
C ARG A 80 -13.00 7.38 11.14
N LEU A 81 -12.37 8.46 10.66
CA LEU A 81 -12.75 9.81 11.04
C LEU A 81 -14.19 10.12 10.60
N TYR A 82 -14.59 9.69 9.41
CA TYR A 82 -15.96 9.90 8.91
C TYR A 82 -17.02 9.17 9.75
N VAL A 83 -16.79 7.90 10.10
CA VAL A 83 -17.77 7.05 10.80
C VAL A 83 -17.78 7.31 12.30
N THR A 84 -16.62 7.39 12.92
CA THR A 84 -16.50 7.46 14.39
C THR A 84 -16.25 8.86 14.93
N GLN A 85 -15.91 9.83 14.06
CA GLN A 85 -15.47 11.18 14.45
C GLN A 85 -14.22 11.17 15.35
N ILE A 86 -13.53 10.02 15.46
CA ILE A 86 -12.29 9.85 16.21
C ILE A 86 -11.15 9.71 15.19
N ARG A 87 -10.09 10.49 15.38
CA ARG A 87 -8.86 10.38 14.56
C ARG A 87 -8.29 8.96 14.65
N SER A 88 -7.78 8.45 13.53
CA SER A 88 -7.11 7.14 13.51
C SER A 88 -5.90 7.15 14.43
N GLY A 89 -5.72 6.06 15.16
CA GLY A 89 -4.58 5.89 16.05
C GLY A 89 -3.46 5.08 15.41
N TRP A 90 -2.32 5.04 16.09
CA TRP A 90 -1.17 4.21 15.73
C TRP A 90 -1.52 2.72 15.53
N PHE A 91 -2.50 2.23 16.28
CA PHE A 91 -2.96 0.85 16.16
C PHE A 91 -3.53 0.54 14.77
N ASP A 92 -4.27 1.47 14.15
CA ASP A 92 -4.82 1.27 12.80
C ASP A 92 -3.70 1.17 11.77
N LEU A 93 -2.70 2.05 11.88
CA LEU A 93 -1.56 2.08 10.98
C LEU A 93 -0.75 0.78 11.08
N LEU A 94 -0.50 0.32 12.31
CA LEU A 94 0.22 -0.93 12.56
C LEU A 94 -0.55 -2.16 12.06
N ALA A 95 -1.88 -2.18 12.21
CA ALA A 95 -2.70 -3.25 11.68
C ALA A 95 -2.63 -3.33 10.14
N ILE A 96 -2.69 -2.17 9.47
CA ILE A 96 -2.56 -2.09 8.00
C ILE A 96 -1.15 -2.47 7.56
N PHE A 97 -0.12 -2.05 8.30
CA PHE A 97 1.26 -2.43 8.04
C PHE A 97 1.44 -3.95 8.06
N ILE A 98 1.00 -4.61 9.13
CA ILE A 98 1.08 -6.07 9.27
C ILE A 98 0.32 -6.76 8.14
N LEU A 99 -0.89 -6.28 7.82
CA LEU A 99 -1.72 -6.83 6.76
C LEU A 99 -1.03 -6.75 5.38
N VAL A 100 -0.50 -5.57 5.01
CA VAL A 100 0.13 -5.39 3.70
C VAL A 100 1.45 -6.16 3.60
N VAL A 101 2.25 -6.21 4.67
CA VAL A 101 3.47 -7.02 4.69
C VAL A 101 3.17 -8.51 4.57
N ALA A 102 2.15 -9.00 5.28
CA ALA A 102 1.72 -10.39 5.16
C ALA A 102 1.23 -10.71 3.73
N MET A 103 0.45 -9.81 3.13
CA MET A 103 0.02 -9.95 1.73
C MET A 103 1.20 -9.99 0.76
N ALA A 104 2.15 -9.05 0.88
CA ALA A 104 3.33 -8.99 0.03
C ALA A 104 4.17 -10.28 0.14
N TRP A 105 4.30 -10.83 1.35
CA TRP A 105 5.01 -12.08 1.57
C TRP A 105 4.28 -13.28 0.93
N ILE A 106 2.96 -13.37 1.11
CA ILE A 106 2.17 -14.48 0.54
C ILE A 106 2.17 -14.42 -0.98
N MET A 107 2.06 -13.22 -1.56
CA MET A 107 1.98 -13.04 -3.01
C MET A 107 3.36 -13.23 -3.66
N PHE A 108 4.38 -12.53 -3.18
CA PHE A 108 5.65 -12.37 -3.90
C PHE A 108 6.86 -12.99 -3.19
N GLY A 109 6.66 -13.59 -2.01
CA GLY A 109 7.71 -14.22 -1.24
C GLY A 109 8.55 -13.25 -0.40
N THR A 110 9.65 -13.77 0.14
CA THR A 110 10.44 -13.12 1.20
C THR A 110 11.12 -11.83 0.74
N ALA A 111 11.64 -11.77 -0.49
CA ALA A 111 12.38 -10.62 -0.98
C ALA A 111 11.49 -9.37 -1.07
N VAL A 112 10.35 -9.49 -1.76
CA VAL A 112 9.37 -8.40 -1.90
C VAL A 112 8.71 -8.07 -0.56
N GLY A 113 8.37 -9.10 0.24
CA GLY A 113 7.83 -8.90 1.59
C GLY A 113 8.77 -8.08 2.48
N ALA A 114 10.07 -8.38 2.47
CA ALA A 114 11.06 -7.67 3.27
C ALA A 114 11.28 -6.23 2.79
N VAL A 115 11.42 -6.00 1.48
CA VAL A 115 11.58 -4.64 0.92
C VAL A 115 10.33 -3.80 1.18
N THR A 116 9.13 -4.37 0.98
CA THR A 116 7.86 -3.70 1.31
C THR A 116 7.80 -3.35 2.79
N ALA A 117 8.18 -4.26 3.69
CA ALA A 117 8.21 -3.99 5.12
C ALA A 117 9.14 -2.82 5.47
N ILE A 118 10.36 -2.79 4.91
CA ILE A 118 11.32 -1.70 5.15
C ILE A 118 10.75 -0.36 4.66
N LEU A 119 10.21 -0.32 3.44
CA LEU A 119 9.67 0.90 2.85
C LEU A 119 8.42 1.40 3.60
N SER A 120 7.49 0.51 3.93
CA SER A 120 6.28 0.84 4.69
C SER A 120 6.61 1.27 6.13
N LEU A 121 7.63 0.68 6.75
CA LEU A 121 8.11 1.11 8.07
C LEU A 121 8.76 2.49 7.99
N GLY A 122 9.57 2.76 6.95
CA GLY A 122 10.11 4.08 6.67
C GLY A 122 9.01 5.15 6.51
N PHE A 123 7.93 4.83 5.79
CA PHE A 123 6.76 5.71 5.67
C PHE A 123 6.03 5.90 7.01
N THR A 124 5.91 4.84 7.81
CA THR A 124 5.29 4.90 9.14
C THR A 124 6.08 5.83 10.07
N VAL A 125 7.42 5.73 10.06
CA VAL A 125 8.31 6.62 10.81
C VAL A 125 8.22 8.06 10.28
N TYR A 126 8.12 8.25 8.96
CA TYR A 126 7.91 9.58 8.40
C TYR A 126 6.60 10.21 8.89
N LEU A 127 5.49 9.45 8.92
CA LEU A 127 4.24 9.93 9.50
C LEU A 127 4.36 10.23 11.00
N TYR A 128 5.18 9.47 11.74
CA TYR A 128 5.46 9.74 13.16
C TYR A 128 6.13 11.09 13.35
N LEU A 129 7.18 11.36 12.57
CA LEU A 129 7.93 12.61 12.64
C LEU A 129 7.11 13.83 12.22
N LEU A 130 6.06 13.66 11.40
CA LEU A 130 5.14 14.73 11.03
C LEU A 130 4.07 15.05 12.09
N GLN A 131 3.91 14.20 13.10
CA GLN A 131 2.97 14.44 14.20
C GLN A 131 3.56 15.30 15.33
N GLU A 132 4.89 15.45 15.36
CA GLU A 132 5.63 16.37 16.24
C GLU A 132 5.63 17.80 15.65
#